data_AF-A0A3D1D135-F1
#
_entry.id   AF-A0A3D1D135-F1
#
_cell.length_a   1.000
_cell.length_b   1.000
_cell.length_c   1.000
_cell.angle_alpha   90.00
_cell.angle_beta   90.00
_cell.angle_gamma   90.00
#
_symmetry.space_group_name_H-M   'P 1'
#
loop_
_entity.id
_entity.type
_entity.pdbx_description
1 polymer ?
#
loop_
_entity_poly.entity_id
_entity_poly.type
_entity_poly.pdbx_seq_one_letter_code
_entity_poly.pdbx_strand_id
1 'polypeptide(L)'
;MIRKMFLGRGRLTSFLMLILGMIMGLQTASAQEQVKEQAYVTYANGTLTFDYGVKPTTGNVYDLNTAANEPAWNTVNDKVTKVEFTANFNKARPTSLSYWFVGCTNLTDIEGIENLNTSNVDHFFCTFQDCVKLTTIDVSHFNTSKAIIMAGLFSGCKSLKSINVSHFDTRKVQWTYFMFSGCESLTSLDLRCFDTQNVNYTNHMFAGCTKLKNLYISDKFDLSKVPENYSNNMFGGCVSIEGAIAYDTNYYNTDKEKDDKQFANYKTGYCQKVVGTMGDELIGAAGEPLRIIDLRLKDKVKLDITDPEVAGASKASYKRQVTSDWGTICLPFAIDVTDEANDCYFYPLDKIELDKGRIPVKKMTTGVIAAGVPMFVKRKSHEQTSIHVVGTCGDNELVGLVSEPVNVTDGDRLVGTFDAVTAPSDAYFIAKDRFRLASDYTGKDNTIGVKVYGYRAYILTDQ
;
A
#
# COMPACT_ATOMS: atom_id res chain seq x y z
N MET A 1 56.37 -47.46 64.87
CA MET A 1 55.53 -47.35 66.09
C MET A 1 54.11 -47.80 65.73
N ILE A 2 53.40 -48.48 66.63
CA ILE A 2 52.26 -49.37 66.29
C ILE A 2 50.90 -48.65 66.24
N ARG A 3 50.02 -49.01 65.28
CA ARG A 3 48.55 -49.05 65.50
C ARG A 3 47.83 -50.12 64.65
N LYS A 4 47.40 -51.18 65.35
CA LYS A 4 46.26 -52.14 65.15
C LYS A 4 45.42 -51.95 63.87
N MET A 5 45.12 -52.93 63.00
CA MET A 5 44.98 -54.41 63.05
C MET A 5 43.72 -54.99 63.74
N PHE A 6 43.07 -55.95 63.03
CA PHE A 6 41.74 -56.61 63.19
C PHE A 6 40.73 -56.15 62.09
N LEU A 7 39.77 -56.93 61.57
CA LEU A 7 39.38 -58.36 61.65
C LEU A 7 38.44 -58.68 60.44
N GLY A 8 38.41 -59.85 59.77
CA GLY A 8 39.40 -60.92 59.60
C GLY A 8 38.80 -62.29 59.17
N ARG A 9 39.25 -62.84 58.03
CA ARG A 9 38.96 -64.19 57.41
C ARG A 9 37.69 -64.38 56.55
N GLY A 10 37.88 -64.98 55.36
CA GLY A 10 36.82 -65.59 54.53
C GLY A 10 37.33 -65.96 53.13
N ARG A 11 37.68 -67.23 52.89
CA ARG A 11 38.28 -67.72 51.63
C ARG A 11 37.23 -68.04 50.56
N LEU A 12 37.68 -67.97 49.31
CA LEU A 12 37.14 -68.60 48.09
C LEU A 12 36.13 -69.74 48.31
N THR A 13 34.95 -69.61 47.70
CA THR A 13 34.27 -70.68 46.94
C THR A 13 33.26 -70.07 45.95
N SER A 14 32.93 -70.84 44.90
CA SER A 14 31.82 -70.62 43.97
C SER A 14 31.89 -69.42 43.02
N PHE A 15 32.79 -69.56 42.05
CA PHE A 15 32.75 -68.96 40.71
C PHE A 15 31.54 -69.49 39.87
N LEU A 16 30.36 -69.62 40.47
CA LEU A 16 29.24 -70.43 39.95
C LEU A 16 27.83 -69.85 40.22
N MET A 17 27.68 -68.52 40.22
CA MET A 17 26.38 -67.83 40.20
C MET A 17 26.39 -66.64 39.22
N LEU A 18 26.90 -66.85 38.00
CA LEU A 18 26.98 -65.81 36.96
C LEU A 18 26.34 -66.22 35.62
N ILE A 19 25.68 -67.39 35.56
CA ILE A 19 24.98 -67.91 34.36
C ILE A 19 23.57 -68.44 34.71
N LEU A 20 22.89 -67.82 35.68
CA LEU A 20 21.47 -68.12 35.96
C LEU A 20 20.60 -66.86 36.19
N GLY A 21 21.07 -65.70 35.73
CA GLY A 21 20.32 -64.44 35.66
C GLY A 21 20.01 -63.96 34.23
N MET A 22 20.25 -64.81 33.22
CA MET A 22 20.25 -64.43 31.79
C MET A 22 18.97 -64.85 31.03
N ILE A 23 17.89 -65.26 31.71
CA ILE A 23 16.67 -65.82 31.07
C ILE A 23 15.36 -65.12 31.49
N MET A 24 15.36 -64.20 32.46
CA MET A 24 14.18 -63.37 32.80
C MET A 24 14.54 -61.90 32.75
N GLY A 25 14.47 -61.34 31.54
CA GLY A 25 14.97 -59.98 31.27
C GLY A 25 14.89 -59.53 29.80
N LEU A 26 14.41 -60.36 28.86
CA LEU A 26 13.81 -59.83 27.63
C LEU A 26 12.47 -59.17 27.98
N GLN A 27 12.54 -58.01 28.63
CA GLN A 27 11.60 -56.97 28.25
C GLN A 27 11.91 -56.68 26.78
N THR A 28 10.93 -56.97 25.93
CA THR A 28 10.87 -56.37 24.60
C THR A 28 10.79 -54.86 24.81
N ALA A 29 11.95 -54.20 24.82
CA ALA A 29 12.03 -52.80 24.44
C ALA A 29 11.62 -52.77 22.96
N SER A 30 10.31 -52.72 22.71
CA SER A 30 9.80 -52.30 21.42
C SER A 30 10.41 -50.93 21.20
N ALA A 31 11.36 -50.84 20.28
CA ALA A 31 11.70 -49.58 19.66
C ALA A 31 10.41 -49.09 19.02
N GLN A 32 9.67 -48.23 19.74
CA GLN A 32 8.65 -47.42 19.12
C GLN A 32 9.42 -46.54 18.16
N GLU A 33 9.43 -46.95 16.89
CA GLU A 33 9.95 -46.17 15.79
C GLU A 33 9.21 -44.83 15.83
N GLN A 34 9.91 -43.81 16.31
CA GLN A 34 9.30 -42.53 16.62
C GLN A 34 8.82 -41.94 15.30
N VAL A 35 7.50 -41.93 15.10
CA VAL A 35 6.92 -41.62 13.79
C VAL A 35 7.40 -40.23 13.37
N LYS A 36 8.17 -40.20 12.27
CA LYS A 36 8.91 -39.02 11.86
C LYS A 36 7.94 -37.91 11.42
N GLU A 37 7.68 -36.96 12.31
CA GLU A 37 7.00 -35.73 11.95
C GLU A 37 7.85 -34.92 10.96
N GLN A 38 7.20 -34.43 9.91
CA GLN A 38 7.82 -33.59 8.89
C GLN A 38 6.76 -32.71 8.21
N ALA A 39 7.21 -31.67 7.53
CA ALA A 39 6.34 -30.88 6.67
C ALA A 39 6.01 -31.66 5.38
N TYR A 40 4.75 -31.62 4.96
CA TYR A 40 4.28 -32.22 3.71
C TYR A 40 3.19 -31.35 3.07
N VAL A 41 2.89 -31.66 1.82
CA VAL A 41 1.81 -31.00 1.06
C VAL A 41 0.87 -32.07 0.52
N THR A 42 -0.44 -31.87 0.61
CA THR A 42 -1.46 -32.75 0.01
C THR A 42 -2.29 -32.00 -1.01
N TYR A 43 -2.79 -32.71 -2.04
CA TYR A 43 -3.74 -32.17 -3.00
C TYR A 43 -5.03 -32.99 -3.08
N ALA A 44 -6.16 -32.36 -2.76
CA ALA A 44 -7.49 -32.95 -2.87
C ALA A 44 -8.54 -31.88 -3.20
N ASN A 45 -9.50 -32.19 -4.08
CA ASN A 45 -10.66 -31.35 -4.37
C ASN A 45 -10.34 -29.87 -4.68
N GLY A 46 -9.28 -29.61 -5.46
CA GLY A 46 -8.85 -28.25 -5.81
C GLY A 46 -8.07 -27.51 -4.71
N THR A 47 -7.88 -28.13 -3.54
CA THR A 47 -7.15 -27.55 -2.41
C THR A 47 -5.75 -28.16 -2.30
N LEU A 48 -4.74 -27.29 -2.16
CA LEU A 48 -3.35 -27.65 -1.86
C LEU A 48 -3.06 -27.30 -0.39
N THR A 49 -3.05 -28.32 0.48
CA THR A 49 -2.90 -28.14 1.94
C THR A 49 -1.46 -28.41 2.38
N PHE A 50 -0.87 -27.45 3.08
CA PHE A 50 0.46 -27.49 3.68
C PHE A 50 0.33 -27.77 5.17
N ASP A 51 0.95 -28.86 5.64
CA ASP A 51 0.78 -29.35 7.01
C ASP A 51 2.09 -29.90 7.59
N TYR A 52 2.15 -30.09 8.91
CA TYR A 52 3.31 -30.63 9.62
C TYR A 52 2.88 -31.71 10.60
N GLY A 53 3.41 -32.91 10.41
CA GLY A 53 3.10 -34.07 11.26
C GLY A 53 3.47 -35.37 10.57
N VAL A 54 2.68 -36.41 10.83
CA VAL A 54 2.86 -37.72 10.19
C VAL A 54 2.38 -37.65 8.73
N LYS A 55 3.32 -37.63 7.78
CA LYS A 55 3.02 -37.57 6.34
C LYS A 55 2.11 -38.74 5.91
N PRO A 56 0.95 -38.50 5.26
CA PRO A 56 0.08 -39.56 4.76
C PRO A 56 0.78 -40.42 3.69
N THR A 57 0.40 -41.69 3.61
CA THR A 57 0.98 -42.68 2.68
C THR A 57 0.14 -42.93 1.43
N THR A 58 -1.04 -42.31 1.32
CA THR A 58 -2.00 -42.48 0.22
C THR A 58 -2.58 -41.16 -0.24
N GLY A 59 -3.03 -41.10 -1.49
CA GLY A 59 -3.51 -39.86 -2.14
C GLY A 59 -2.38 -39.08 -2.82
N ASN A 60 -2.66 -37.84 -3.24
CA ASN A 60 -1.65 -36.95 -3.79
C ASN A 60 -0.90 -36.29 -2.62
N VAL A 61 0.26 -36.84 -2.26
CA VAL A 61 1.07 -36.38 -1.13
C VAL A 61 2.50 -36.12 -1.59
N TYR A 62 3.01 -34.94 -1.26
CA TYR A 62 4.32 -34.45 -1.69
C TYR A 62 5.18 -34.12 -0.47
N ASP A 63 6.50 -34.27 -0.59
CA ASP A 63 7.44 -33.71 0.39
C ASP A 63 7.52 -32.19 0.22
N LEU A 64 7.72 -31.45 1.33
CA LEU A 64 7.88 -30.01 1.25
C LEU A 64 9.14 -29.65 0.44
N ASN A 65 8.97 -28.89 -0.64
CA ASN A 65 10.11 -28.39 -1.41
C ASN A 65 10.81 -27.26 -0.65
N THR A 66 12.10 -27.44 -0.38
CA THR A 66 12.98 -26.48 0.30
C THR A 66 14.16 -26.03 -0.56
N ALA A 67 14.26 -26.52 -1.80
CA ALA A 67 15.31 -26.17 -2.76
C ALA A 67 14.84 -25.08 -3.74
N ALA A 68 15.79 -24.50 -4.48
CA ALA A 68 15.54 -23.44 -5.47
C ALA A 68 15.12 -24.00 -6.85
N ASN A 69 14.19 -24.95 -6.87
CA ASN A 69 13.68 -25.62 -8.07
C ASN A 69 12.15 -25.82 -7.98
N GLU A 70 11.54 -26.33 -9.05
CA GLU A 70 10.10 -26.59 -9.08
C GLU A 70 9.68 -27.72 -8.12
N PRO A 71 8.60 -27.54 -7.33
CA PRO A 71 8.08 -28.58 -6.44
C PRO A 71 7.29 -29.65 -7.21
N ALA A 72 7.24 -30.88 -6.66
CA ALA A 72 6.53 -32.00 -7.30
C ALA A 72 5.02 -31.80 -7.46
N TRP A 73 4.40 -30.92 -6.66
CA TRP A 73 2.99 -30.57 -6.79
C TRP A 73 2.68 -29.64 -7.99
N ASN A 74 3.69 -29.13 -8.71
CA ASN A 74 3.46 -28.37 -9.96
C ASN A 74 2.60 -29.13 -10.99
N THR A 75 2.58 -30.47 -10.90
CA THR A 75 1.72 -31.37 -11.68
C THR A 75 0.20 -31.13 -11.52
N VAL A 76 -0.24 -30.34 -10.53
CA VAL A 76 -1.67 -30.04 -10.28
C VAL A 76 -2.00 -28.54 -10.26
N ASN A 77 -1.05 -27.64 -10.51
CA ASN A 77 -1.25 -26.18 -10.35
C ASN A 77 -2.42 -25.63 -11.19
N ASP A 78 -2.62 -26.17 -12.39
CA ASP A 78 -3.76 -25.85 -13.27
C ASP A 78 -5.14 -26.16 -12.65
N LYS A 79 -5.19 -26.99 -11.61
CA LYS A 79 -6.42 -27.41 -10.90
C LYS A 79 -6.54 -26.81 -9.49
N VAL A 80 -5.49 -26.17 -8.97
CA VAL A 80 -5.52 -25.55 -7.63
C VAL A 80 -6.41 -24.31 -7.66
N THR A 81 -7.49 -24.35 -6.87
CA THR A 81 -8.40 -23.22 -6.61
C THR A 81 -8.17 -22.58 -5.26
N LYS A 82 -7.64 -23.35 -4.29
CA LYS A 82 -7.39 -22.94 -2.91
C LYS A 82 -6.03 -23.44 -2.41
N VAL A 83 -5.36 -22.62 -1.62
CA VAL A 83 -4.20 -23.02 -0.79
C VAL A 83 -4.61 -22.93 0.69
N GLU A 84 -4.15 -23.88 1.50
CA GLU A 84 -4.40 -23.91 2.94
C GLU A 84 -3.08 -24.18 3.68
N PHE A 85 -2.74 -23.36 4.67
CA PHE A 85 -1.64 -23.63 5.59
C PHE A 85 -2.22 -23.96 6.97
N THR A 86 -2.07 -25.19 7.43
CA THR A 86 -2.63 -25.60 8.73
C THR A 86 -1.93 -24.87 9.89
N ALA A 87 -2.60 -24.80 11.03
CA ALA A 87 -1.99 -24.29 12.26
C ALA A 87 -0.72 -25.05 12.69
N ASN A 88 -0.55 -26.33 12.31
CA ASN A 88 0.68 -27.08 12.57
C ASN A 88 1.82 -26.67 11.63
N PHE A 89 1.52 -26.16 10.43
CA PHE A 89 2.55 -25.75 9.48
C PHE A 89 3.45 -24.61 9.99
N ASN A 90 3.04 -23.89 11.04
CA ASN A 90 3.89 -22.94 11.75
C ASN A 90 5.17 -23.56 12.37
N LYS A 91 5.28 -24.90 12.42
CA LYS A 91 6.49 -25.67 12.79
C LYS A 91 7.46 -25.86 11.62
N ALA A 92 6.99 -25.78 10.37
CA ALA A 92 7.82 -25.88 9.18
C ALA A 92 8.82 -24.71 9.08
N ARG A 93 9.99 -24.97 8.49
CA ARG A 93 11.05 -23.97 8.32
C ARG A 93 11.59 -24.02 6.88
N PRO A 94 10.77 -23.67 5.86
CA PRO A 94 11.24 -23.62 4.49
C PRO A 94 12.41 -22.64 4.35
N THR A 95 13.38 -23.01 3.52
CA THR A 95 14.49 -22.17 3.08
C THR A 95 14.24 -21.54 1.71
N SER A 96 13.30 -22.10 0.94
CA SER A 96 12.91 -21.65 -0.39
C SER A 96 11.40 -21.75 -0.53
N LEU A 97 10.80 -20.74 -1.15
CA LEU A 97 9.43 -20.75 -1.68
C LEU A 97 9.42 -20.78 -3.22
N SER A 98 10.55 -21.13 -3.84
CA SER A 98 10.68 -21.07 -5.30
C SER A 98 9.60 -21.90 -5.98
N TYR A 99 8.87 -21.26 -6.90
CA TYR A 99 7.82 -21.87 -7.72
C TYR A 99 6.63 -22.51 -6.97
N TRP A 100 6.43 -22.25 -5.67
CA TRP A 100 5.40 -22.97 -4.89
C TRP A 100 3.98 -22.88 -5.46
N PHE A 101 3.62 -21.81 -6.16
CA PHE A 101 2.30 -21.61 -6.78
C PHE A 101 2.40 -21.16 -8.25
N VAL A 102 3.49 -21.49 -8.95
CA VAL A 102 3.70 -21.07 -10.35
C VAL A 102 2.64 -21.64 -11.28
N GLY A 103 1.95 -20.80 -12.05
CA GLY A 103 0.89 -21.25 -12.95
C GLY A 103 -0.35 -21.79 -12.23
N CYS A 104 -0.55 -21.48 -10.95
CA CYS A 104 -1.82 -21.72 -10.23
C CYS A 104 -2.93 -20.78 -10.76
N THR A 105 -3.25 -20.90 -12.05
CA THR A 105 -4.13 -19.99 -12.80
C THR A 105 -5.58 -19.98 -12.32
N ASN A 106 -5.98 -20.98 -11.54
CA ASN A 106 -7.31 -21.09 -10.93
C ASN A 106 -7.36 -20.66 -9.45
N LEU A 107 -6.22 -20.31 -8.84
CA LEU A 107 -6.14 -19.93 -7.43
C LEU A 107 -6.86 -18.61 -7.16
N THR A 108 -7.82 -18.65 -6.23
CA THR A 108 -8.57 -17.48 -5.76
C THR A 108 -8.55 -17.30 -4.25
N ASP A 109 -8.20 -18.34 -3.50
CA ASP A 109 -8.35 -18.40 -2.04
C ASP A 109 -7.07 -18.95 -1.38
N ILE A 110 -6.63 -18.29 -0.30
CA ILE A 110 -5.44 -18.68 0.48
C ILE A 110 -5.78 -18.51 1.96
N GLU A 111 -5.90 -19.62 2.68
CA GLU A 111 -6.20 -19.64 4.11
C GLU A 111 -4.97 -19.99 4.95
N GLY A 112 -4.88 -19.39 6.14
CA GLY A 112 -3.85 -19.70 7.13
C GLY A 112 -2.45 -19.19 6.81
N ILE A 113 -2.29 -18.26 5.87
CA ILE A 113 -0.97 -17.77 5.40
C ILE A 113 -0.05 -17.24 6.51
N GLU A 114 -0.61 -16.81 7.65
CA GLU A 114 0.14 -16.47 8.87
C GLU A 114 0.92 -17.64 9.48
N ASN A 115 0.57 -18.88 9.13
CA ASN A 115 1.29 -20.11 9.52
C ASN A 115 2.51 -20.40 8.61
N LEU A 116 2.68 -19.67 7.49
CA LEU A 116 3.85 -19.80 6.62
C LEU A 116 5.07 -19.09 7.23
N ASN A 117 5.88 -19.83 7.99
CA ASN A 117 7.09 -19.27 8.60
C ASN A 117 8.20 -19.03 7.57
N THR A 118 8.32 -17.78 7.13
CA THR A 118 9.30 -17.31 6.13
C THR A 118 10.65 -16.89 6.70
N SER A 119 10.88 -16.96 8.02
CA SER A 119 12.09 -16.43 8.69
C SER A 119 13.42 -17.11 8.31
N ASN A 120 13.37 -18.20 7.55
CA ASN A 120 14.53 -18.89 6.98
C ASN A 120 14.59 -18.83 5.46
N VAL A 121 13.62 -18.20 4.79
CA VAL A 121 13.55 -18.16 3.33
C VAL A 121 14.52 -17.12 2.77
N ASP A 122 15.38 -17.55 1.87
CA ASP A 122 16.25 -16.67 1.07
C ASP A 122 15.85 -16.61 -0.43
N HIS A 123 15.08 -17.60 -0.91
CA HIS A 123 14.53 -17.64 -2.28
C HIS A 123 13.00 -17.51 -2.30
N PHE A 124 12.49 -16.39 -2.83
CA PHE A 124 11.07 -16.12 -3.13
C PHE A 124 10.83 -16.16 -4.66
N PHE A 125 11.58 -17.00 -5.38
CA PHE A 125 11.65 -16.95 -6.85
C PHE A 125 10.36 -17.47 -7.49
N CYS A 126 9.68 -16.64 -8.29
CA CYS A 126 8.47 -17.01 -9.02
C CYS A 126 7.34 -17.63 -8.14
N THR A 127 7.29 -17.34 -6.84
CA THR A 127 6.42 -18.04 -5.88
C THR A 127 4.94 -17.97 -6.24
N PHE A 128 4.42 -16.82 -6.66
CA PHE A 128 3.03 -16.64 -7.12
C PHE A 128 2.94 -16.36 -8.63
N GLN A 129 3.96 -16.72 -9.40
CA GLN A 129 3.97 -16.42 -10.83
C GLN A 129 2.73 -17.03 -11.53
N ASP A 130 2.11 -16.27 -12.43
CA ASP A 130 0.95 -16.67 -13.24
C ASP A 130 -0.29 -17.13 -12.44
N CYS A 131 -0.42 -16.69 -11.18
CA CYS A 131 -1.66 -16.76 -10.39
C CYS A 131 -2.71 -15.76 -10.92
N VAL A 132 -3.11 -15.91 -12.19
CA VAL A 132 -3.85 -14.88 -12.96
C VAL A 132 -5.21 -14.47 -12.37
N LYS A 133 -5.85 -15.31 -11.54
CA LYS A 133 -7.13 -15.04 -10.87
C LYS A 133 -7.00 -14.48 -9.44
N LEU A 134 -5.81 -14.49 -8.85
CA LEU A 134 -5.60 -13.99 -7.50
C LEU A 134 -5.81 -12.47 -7.47
N THR A 135 -6.78 -11.98 -6.69
CA THR A 135 -7.14 -10.55 -6.66
C THR A 135 -6.50 -9.75 -5.53
N THR A 136 -6.13 -10.46 -4.45
CA THR A 136 -5.50 -9.96 -3.23
C THR A 136 -4.63 -11.06 -2.64
N ILE A 137 -3.56 -10.68 -1.93
CA ILE A 137 -2.79 -11.58 -1.07
C ILE A 137 -2.35 -10.82 0.19
N ASP A 138 -2.48 -11.45 1.35
CA ASP A 138 -1.86 -10.93 2.57
C ASP A 138 -0.43 -11.47 2.71
N VAL A 139 0.54 -10.55 2.64
CA VAL A 139 1.97 -10.84 2.84
C VAL A 139 2.51 -10.20 4.12
N SER A 140 1.65 -9.64 4.98
CA SER A 140 2.06 -8.92 6.22
C SER A 140 2.90 -9.74 7.21
N HIS A 141 2.75 -11.07 7.16
CA HIS A 141 3.52 -12.02 7.97
C HIS A 141 4.85 -12.44 7.33
N PHE A 142 5.23 -11.93 6.15
CA PHE A 142 6.44 -12.35 5.45
C PHE A 142 7.70 -11.70 6.04
N ASN A 143 8.50 -12.50 6.74
CA ASN A 143 9.84 -12.10 7.16
C ASN A 143 10.81 -12.25 5.99
N THR A 144 11.11 -11.12 5.35
CA THR A 144 11.98 -11.02 4.17
C THR A 144 13.45 -10.71 4.50
N SER A 145 13.83 -10.62 5.78
CA SER A 145 15.18 -10.20 6.23
C SER A 145 16.35 -11.12 5.84
N LYS A 146 16.07 -12.26 5.21
CA LYS A 146 17.06 -13.18 4.61
C LYS A 146 16.94 -13.30 3.08
N ALA A 147 15.94 -12.66 2.46
CA ALA A 147 15.71 -12.74 1.03
C ALA A 147 16.94 -12.27 0.23
N ILE A 148 17.41 -13.13 -0.68
CA ILE A 148 18.43 -12.85 -1.68
C ILE A 148 17.78 -12.73 -3.07
N ILE A 149 16.75 -13.53 -3.35
CA ILE A 149 16.05 -13.56 -4.64
C ILE A 149 14.56 -13.32 -4.43
N MET A 150 14.02 -12.28 -5.08
CA MET A 150 12.59 -11.97 -5.16
C MET A 150 12.10 -11.85 -6.62
N ALA A 151 12.92 -12.30 -7.58
CA ALA A 151 12.58 -12.22 -8.99
C ALA A 151 11.30 -13.01 -9.32
N GLY A 152 10.47 -12.45 -10.19
CA GLY A 152 9.20 -13.04 -10.62
C GLY A 152 8.14 -13.26 -9.54
N LEU A 153 8.33 -12.79 -8.29
CA LEU A 153 7.49 -13.14 -7.13
C LEU A 153 5.97 -13.02 -7.39
N PHE A 154 5.52 -11.95 -8.05
CA PHE A 154 4.13 -11.72 -8.46
C PHE A 154 3.96 -11.61 -9.98
N SER A 155 4.92 -12.09 -10.78
CA SER A 155 4.87 -12.01 -12.24
C SER A 155 3.60 -12.65 -12.79
N GLY A 156 2.86 -12.01 -13.69
CA GLY A 156 1.65 -12.55 -14.29
C GLY A 156 0.42 -12.59 -13.36
N CYS A 157 0.46 -11.97 -12.18
CA CYS A 157 -0.70 -11.82 -11.29
C CYS A 157 -1.70 -10.77 -11.84
N LYS A 158 -2.25 -11.00 -13.04
CA LYS A 158 -3.04 -10.02 -13.84
C LYS A 158 -4.24 -9.43 -13.09
N SER A 159 -4.86 -10.18 -12.19
CA SER A 159 -6.03 -9.73 -11.41
C SER A 159 -5.69 -9.07 -10.07
N LEU A 160 -4.42 -9.05 -9.65
CA LEU A 160 -3.99 -8.49 -8.35
C LEU A 160 -4.18 -6.97 -8.35
N LYS A 161 -5.09 -6.47 -7.50
CA LYS A 161 -5.48 -5.05 -7.48
C LYS A 161 -4.60 -4.19 -6.58
N SER A 162 -4.12 -4.77 -5.50
CA SER A 162 -3.31 -4.12 -4.48
C SER A 162 -2.49 -5.18 -3.72
N ILE A 163 -1.30 -4.78 -3.26
CA ILE A 163 -0.46 -5.58 -2.38
C ILE A 163 0.34 -4.66 -1.45
N ASN A 164 0.43 -5.02 -0.17
CA ASN A 164 1.17 -4.25 0.82
C ASN A 164 2.56 -4.85 1.07
N VAL A 165 3.56 -4.39 0.32
CA VAL A 165 4.98 -4.76 0.50
C VAL A 165 5.78 -3.76 1.35
N SER A 166 5.12 -2.79 1.99
CA SER A 166 5.76 -1.65 2.70
C SER A 166 6.64 -2.04 3.91
N HIS A 167 6.57 -3.30 4.35
CA HIS A 167 7.33 -3.86 5.45
C HIS A 167 8.49 -4.77 4.99
N PHE A 168 8.72 -4.92 3.68
CA PHE A 168 9.76 -5.81 3.15
C PHE A 168 11.17 -5.28 3.46
N ASP A 169 12.05 -6.19 3.89
CA ASP A 169 13.48 -5.92 4.09
C ASP A 169 14.27 -6.38 2.87
N THR A 170 14.47 -5.50 1.90
CA THR A 170 15.18 -5.82 0.66
C THR A 170 16.69 -5.64 0.74
N ARG A 171 17.27 -5.29 1.91
CA ARG A 171 18.69 -4.89 2.04
C ARG A 171 19.71 -5.94 1.58
N LYS A 172 19.31 -7.21 1.49
CA LYS A 172 20.14 -8.32 0.99
C LYS A 172 19.71 -8.85 -0.39
N VAL A 173 18.60 -8.35 -0.93
CA VAL A 173 18.04 -8.82 -2.20
C VAL A 173 18.96 -8.38 -3.34
N GLN A 174 19.31 -9.34 -4.19
CA GLN A 174 20.14 -9.12 -5.36
C GLN A 174 19.32 -9.14 -6.65
N TRP A 175 18.24 -9.93 -6.70
CA TRP A 175 17.48 -10.20 -7.93
C TRP A 175 16.02 -9.79 -7.76
N THR A 176 15.56 -8.79 -8.52
CA THR A 176 14.16 -8.29 -8.53
C THR A 176 13.55 -8.25 -9.94
N TYR A 177 14.23 -8.80 -10.95
CA TYR A 177 13.73 -8.89 -12.32
C TYR A 177 12.37 -9.62 -12.38
N PHE A 178 11.48 -9.16 -13.26
CA PHE A 178 10.06 -9.57 -13.36
C PHE A 178 9.21 -9.48 -12.08
N MET A 179 9.66 -8.92 -10.94
CA MET A 179 9.00 -9.06 -9.63
C MET A 179 7.49 -8.74 -9.63
N PHE A 180 7.06 -7.71 -10.38
CA PHE A 180 5.65 -7.34 -10.58
C PHE A 180 5.21 -7.39 -12.06
N SER A 181 6.03 -7.93 -12.97
CA SER A 181 5.78 -7.96 -14.41
C SER A 181 4.38 -8.53 -14.72
N GLY A 182 3.57 -7.86 -15.54
CA GLY A 182 2.24 -8.32 -15.92
C GLY A 182 1.17 -8.23 -14.81
N CYS A 183 1.40 -7.47 -13.73
CA CYS A 183 0.35 -7.12 -12.76
C CYS A 183 -0.62 -6.06 -13.34
N GLU A 184 -1.36 -6.43 -14.39
CA GLU A 184 -2.23 -5.55 -15.19
C GLU A 184 -3.35 -4.82 -14.40
N SER A 185 -3.71 -5.30 -13.21
CA SER A 185 -4.73 -4.68 -12.35
C SER A 185 -4.20 -3.80 -11.23
N LEU A 186 -2.88 -3.79 -11.01
CA LEU A 186 -2.24 -3.08 -9.92
C LEU A 186 -2.15 -1.59 -10.25
N THR A 187 -2.72 -0.72 -9.41
CA THR A 187 -2.83 0.72 -9.67
C THR A 187 -1.77 1.56 -8.95
N SER A 188 -1.27 1.08 -7.82
CA SER A 188 -0.22 1.75 -7.05
C SER A 188 0.67 0.74 -6.31
N LEU A 189 1.92 1.14 -6.05
CA LEU A 189 2.89 0.41 -5.23
C LEU A 189 3.65 1.36 -4.31
N ASP A 190 3.75 1.00 -3.02
CA ASP A 190 4.64 1.66 -2.06
C ASP A 190 5.89 0.83 -1.84
N LEU A 191 6.99 1.25 -2.48
CA LEU A 191 8.31 0.66 -2.38
C LEU A 191 9.28 1.53 -1.59
N ARG A 192 8.81 2.47 -0.75
CA ARG A 192 9.69 3.35 0.04
C ARG A 192 10.63 2.59 0.98
N CYS A 193 10.24 1.39 1.40
CA CYS A 193 11.06 0.47 2.20
C CYS A 193 12.16 -0.25 1.40
N PHE A 194 12.09 -0.26 0.06
CA PHE A 194 13.06 -0.98 -0.77
C PHE A 194 14.39 -0.25 -0.74
N ASP A 195 15.38 -0.92 -0.17
CA ASP A 195 16.80 -0.62 -0.28
C ASP A 195 17.36 -1.47 -1.42
N THR A 196 17.74 -0.83 -2.53
CA THR A 196 18.21 -1.50 -3.76
C THR A 196 19.73 -1.51 -3.88
N GLN A 197 20.47 -1.11 -2.85
CA GLN A 197 21.91 -0.90 -2.91
C GLN A 197 22.75 -2.17 -3.21
N ASN A 198 22.14 -3.35 -3.09
CA ASN A 198 22.71 -4.67 -3.41
C ASN A 198 22.04 -5.36 -4.61
N VAL A 199 21.08 -4.71 -5.28
CA VAL A 199 20.37 -5.27 -6.44
C VAL A 199 21.26 -5.22 -7.67
N ASN A 200 21.32 -6.34 -8.40
CA ASN A 200 22.14 -6.54 -9.60
C ASN A 200 21.29 -6.75 -10.87
N TYR A 201 19.98 -7.05 -10.74
CA TYR A 201 19.10 -7.38 -11.86
C TYR A 201 17.68 -6.84 -11.64
N THR A 202 17.25 -5.90 -12.50
CA THR A 202 15.93 -5.25 -12.47
C THR A 202 15.14 -5.34 -13.79
N ASN A 203 15.64 -6.12 -14.75
CA ASN A 203 14.97 -6.37 -16.05
C ASN A 203 13.46 -6.59 -15.89
N HIS A 204 12.66 -5.84 -16.64
CA HIS A 204 11.20 -5.98 -16.68
C HIS A 204 10.49 -5.93 -15.30
N MET A 205 11.05 -5.31 -14.25
CA MET A 205 10.51 -5.38 -12.89
C MET A 205 9.02 -4.98 -12.80
N PHE A 206 8.56 -4.02 -13.61
CA PHE A 206 7.16 -3.57 -13.71
C PHE A 206 6.56 -3.75 -15.12
N ALA A 207 7.25 -4.39 -16.07
CA ALA A 207 6.81 -4.47 -17.46
C ALA A 207 5.37 -5.00 -17.58
N GLY A 208 4.54 -4.38 -18.43
CA GLY A 208 3.14 -4.77 -18.60
C GLY A 208 2.21 -4.46 -17.42
N CYS A 209 2.63 -3.69 -16.41
CA CYS A 209 1.72 -3.14 -15.39
C CYS A 209 0.87 -1.99 -15.97
N THR A 210 -0.03 -2.32 -16.90
CA THR A 210 -0.74 -1.35 -17.75
C THR A 210 -1.57 -0.31 -16.99
N LYS A 211 -2.00 -0.61 -15.75
CA LYS A 211 -2.76 0.31 -14.87
C LYS A 211 -1.94 0.92 -13.73
N LEU A 212 -0.66 0.57 -13.59
CA LEU A 212 0.19 1.12 -12.52
C LEU A 212 0.39 2.61 -12.78
N LYS A 213 -0.26 3.45 -11.96
CA LYS A 213 -0.24 4.91 -12.07
C LYS A 213 0.80 5.51 -11.13
N ASN A 214 0.81 5.06 -9.86
CA ASN A 214 1.66 5.64 -8.82
C ASN A 214 2.69 4.61 -8.32
N LEU A 215 3.97 4.93 -8.45
CA LEU A 215 5.07 4.12 -7.91
C LEU A 215 5.87 4.95 -6.91
N TYR A 216 5.66 4.72 -5.62
CA TYR A 216 6.30 5.48 -4.55
C TYR A 216 7.64 4.87 -4.14
N ILE A 217 8.69 5.69 -4.08
CA ILE A 217 10.04 5.27 -3.71
C ILE A 217 10.67 6.22 -2.68
N SER A 218 11.81 5.81 -2.10
CA SER A 218 12.70 6.67 -1.32
C SER A 218 14.08 6.74 -1.98
N ASP A 219 14.98 7.58 -1.48
CA ASP A 219 16.37 7.70 -2.00
C ASP A 219 17.20 6.41 -1.87
N LYS A 220 16.70 5.41 -1.13
CA LYS A 220 17.32 4.06 -1.07
C LYS A 220 16.99 3.20 -2.29
N PHE A 221 15.96 3.56 -3.05
CA PHE A 221 15.67 3.00 -4.36
C PHE A 221 16.57 3.69 -5.40
N ASP A 222 17.83 3.32 -5.38
CA ASP A 222 18.87 3.78 -6.29
C ASP A 222 19.40 2.57 -7.07
N LEU A 223 19.28 2.66 -8.40
CA LEU A 223 19.68 1.61 -9.34
C LEU A 223 20.97 1.96 -10.10
N SER A 224 21.68 3.02 -9.70
CA SER A 224 22.94 3.46 -10.35
C SER A 224 24.00 2.36 -10.42
N LYS A 225 23.97 1.40 -9.49
CA LYS A 225 24.88 0.24 -9.42
C LYS A 225 24.49 -0.95 -10.31
N VAL A 226 23.24 -1.01 -10.80
CA VAL A 226 22.76 -2.12 -11.63
C VAL A 226 23.41 -2.01 -13.03
N PRO A 227 24.06 -3.05 -13.55
CA PRO A 227 24.61 -3.03 -14.92
C PRO A 227 23.54 -2.76 -15.98
N GLU A 228 23.89 -2.03 -17.06
CA GLU A 228 22.93 -1.62 -18.10
C GLU A 228 22.17 -2.81 -18.71
N ASN A 229 22.90 -3.87 -19.06
CA ASN A 229 22.40 -5.12 -19.63
C ASN A 229 21.54 -5.97 -18.66
N TYR A 230 21.37 -5.54 -17.41
CA TYR A 230 20.50 -6.17 -16.40
C TYR A 230 19.42 -5.21 -15.87
N SER A 231 19.11 -4.16 -16.64
CA SER A 231 18.12 -3.14 -16.28
C SER A 231 17.16 -2.72 -17.42
N ASN A 232 17.06 -3.50 -18.50
CA ASN A 232 16.28 -3.14 -19.67
C ASN A 232 14.77 -3.37 -19.47
N ASN A 233 13.95 -2.60 -20.19
CA ASN A 233 12.50 -2.75 -20.32
C ASN A 233 11.75 -2.78 -18.98
N MET A 234 12.29 -2.14 -17.95
CA MET A 234 11.81 -2.14 -16.57
C MET A 234 10.36 -1.64 -16.44
N PHE A 235 9.99 -0.64 -17.25
CA PHE A 235 8.64 -0.06 -17.34
C PHE A 235 7.90 -0.39 -18.65
N GLY A 236 8.44 -1.26 -19.51
CA GLY A 236 7.88 -1.49 -20.85
C GLY A 236 6.40 -1.87 -20.81
N GLY A 237 5.53 -1.04 -21.38
CA GLY A 237 4.08 -1.22 -21.37
C GLY A 237 3.34 -0.65 -20.14
N CYS A 238 3.99 0.11 -19.27
CA CYS A 238 3.37 0.82 -18.13
C CYS A 238 2.60 2.08 -18.58
N VAL A 239 1.66 1.94 -19.52
CA VAL A 239 1.03 3.06 -20.25
C VAL A 239 0.24 4.06 -19.38
N SER A 240 -0.06 3.72 -18.12
CA SER A 240 -0.74 4.60 -17.16
C SER A 240 0.18 5.27 -16.14
N ILE A 241 1.50 5.02 -16.17
CA ILE A 241 2.41 5.48 -15.11
C ILE A 241 2.64 6.98 -15.18
N GLU A 242 2.60 7.63 -14.02
CA GLU A 242 2.72 9.08 -13.88
C GLU A 242 3.88 9.46 -12.96
N GLY A 243 4.75 10.36 -13.45
CA GLY A 243 5.85 10.93 -12.68
C GLY A 243 6.26 12.29 -13.23
N ALA A 244 7.58 12.56 -13.26
CA ALA A 244 8.14 13.80 -13.81
C ALA A 244 7.88 13.94 -15.33
N ILE A 245 7.72 12.81 -16.01
CA ILE A 245 7.40 12.69 -17.44
C ILE A 245 6.17 11.81 -17.65
N ALA A 246 5.52 11.97 -18.82
CA ALA A 246 4.51 11.02 -19.31
C ALA A 246 5.17 9.83 -20.03
N TYR A 247 4.55 8.66 -19.97
CA TYR A 247 4.98 7.47 -20.70
C TYR A 247 4.81 7.67 -22.22
N ASP A 248 5.85 7.39 -23.02
CA ASP A 248 5.76 7.46 -24.49
C ASP A 248 5.16 6.15 -25.05
N THR A 249 3.98 6.25 -25.65
CA THR A 249 3.28 5.10 -26.26
C THR A 249 3.67 4.87 -27.73
N ASN A 250 4.53 5.71 -28.32
CA ASN A 250 4.91 5.59 -29.72
C ASN A 250 6.05 4.57 -29.93
N TYR A 251 5.65 3.34 -30.20
CA TYR A 251 6.54 2.20 -30.53
C TYR A 251 7.56 2.46 -31.66
N TYR A 252 7.34 3.47 -32.52
CA TYR A 252 8.24 3.81 -33.62
C TYR A 252 9.35 4.82 -33.25
N ASN A 253 9.42 5.28 -32.00
CA ASN A 253 10.45 6.20 -31.53
C ASN A 253 11.74 5.44 -31.17
N THR A 254 12.70 5.39 -32.10
CA THR A 254 13.94 4.59 -31.96
C THR A 254 14.96 5.18 -30.98
N ASP A 255 14.76 6.42 -30.50
CA ASP A 255 15.67 7.09 -29.56
C ASP A 255 15.39 6.67 -28.11
N LYS A 256 15.69 5.39 -27.84
CA LYS A 256 15.56 4.68 -26.55
C LYS A 256 14.16 4.74 -25.95
N GLU A 257 13.48 3.60 -25.99
CA GLU A 257 12.30 3.32 -25.15
C GLU A 257 12.61 3.82 -23.73
N LYS A 258 11.84 4.83 -23.28
CA LYS A 258 12.08 5.48 -21.98
C LYS A 258 11.54 4.58 -20.88
N ASP A 259 12.11 3.39 -20.73
CA ASP A 259 11.54 2.34 -19.90
C ASP A 259 12.59 1.54 -19.12
N ASP A 260 13.87 1.88 -19.24
CA ASP A 260 14.95 1.32 -18.43
C ASP A 260 15.02 1.94 -17.01
N LYS A 261 16.00 1.49 -16.23
CA LYS A 261 16.23 2.00 -14.87
C LYS A 261 16.50 3.50 -14.76
N GLN A 262 16.88 4.21 -15.83
CA GLN A 262 17.19 5.65 -15.74
C GLN A 262 15.93 6.43 -15.39
N PHE A 263 14.75 5.92 -15.74
CA PHE A 263 13.44 6.47 -15.41
C PHE A 263 12.87 5.92 -14.09
N ALA A 264 13.61 5.08 -13.37
CA ALA A 264 13.24 4.57 -12.04
C ALA A 264 13.60 5.54 -10.92
N ASN A 265 13.28 6.83 -11.11
CA ASN A 265 13.55 7.91 -10.18
C ASN A 265 12.39 8.93 -10.18
N TYR A 266 12.30 9.77 -9.15
CA TYR A 266 11.21 10.76 -9.02
C TYR A 266 11.56 12.18 -9.52
N LYS A 267 12.79 12.45 -9.94
CA LYS A 267 13.25 13.76 -10.42
C LYS A 267 13.01 13.95 -11.92
N THR A 268 13.27 12.91 -12.71
CA THR A 268 13.17 12.91 -14.18
C THR A 268 12.44 11.68 -14.75
N GLY A 269 12.05 10.73 -13.89
CA GLY A 269 11.42 9.46 -14.27
C GLY A 269 9.96 9.33 -13.86
N TYR A 270 9.49 8.10 -13.72
CA TYR A 270 8.10 7.73 -13.45
C TYR A 270 7.77 7.47 -11.98
N CYS A 271 8.76 7.51 -11.09
CA CYS A 271 8.52 7.27 -9.67
C CYS A 271 8.08 8.57 -8.97
N GLN A 272 7.59 8.45 -7.74
CA GLN A 272 7.11 9.58 -6.94
C GLN A 272 7.73 9.54 -5.55
N LYS A 273 8.18 10.69 -5.04
CA LYS A 273 8.50 10.90 -3.61
C LYS A 273 7.17 11.08 -2.88
N VAL A 274 6.94 10.39 -1.75
CA VAL A 274 5.75 10.69 -0.92
C VAL A 274 6.01 11.97 -0.16
N VAL A 275 5.10 12.93 -0.31
CA VAL A 275 5.20 14.28 0.26
C VAL A 275 4.10 14.60 1.27
N GLY A 276 3.13 13.69 1.43
CA GLY A 276 1.97 13.90 2.28
C GLY A 276 0.93 12.79 2.14
N THR A 277 -0.24 12.99 2.75
CA THR A 277 -1.39 12.09 2.63
C THR A 277 -2.71 12.84 2.42
N MET A 278 -3.70 12.12 1.88
CA MET A 278 -5.10 12.52 1.86
C MET A 278 -5.91 11.43 2.56
N GLY A 279 -6.05 11.54 3.88
CA GLY A 279 -6.48 10.42 4.72
C GLY A 279 -5.46 9.28 4.67
N ASP A 280 -5.89 8.09 4.28
CA ASP A 280 -5.02 6.91 4.14
C ASP A 280 -4.31 6.83 2.77
N GLU A 281 -4.66 7.71 1.81
CA GLU A 281 -4.05 7.71 0.48
C GLU A 281 -2.74 8.52 0.46
N LEU A 282 -1.67 7.95 -0.10
CA LEU A 282 -0.37 8.60 -0.25
C LEU A 282 -0.40 9.67 -1.36
N ILE A 283 0.10 10.88 -1.05
CA ILE A 283 0.31 11.93 -2.06
C ILE A 283 1.76 11.84 -2.53
N GLY A 284 1.93 11.65 -3.84
CA GLY A 284 3.22 11.63 -4.49
C GLY A 284 3.51 12.92 -5.27
N ALA A 285 4.78 13.28 -5.29
CA ALA A 285 5.33 14.35 -6.11
C ALA A 285 6.52 13.84 -6.94
N ALA A 286 6.74 14.46 -8.09
CA ALA A 286 7.87 14.18 -8.96
C ALA A 286 8.27 15.45 -9.75
N GLY A 287 9.42 15.42 -10.39
CA GLY A 287 10.00 16.55 -11.10
C GLY A 287 11.06 17.31 -10.30
N GLU A 288 11.73 18.22 -10.99
CA GLU A 288 12.62 19.25 -10.44
C GLU A 288 12.19 20.61 -11.03
N PRO A 289 11.61 21.54 -10.25
CA PRO A 289 11.28 21.40 -8.83
C PRO A 289 10.20 20.34 -8.57
N LEU A 290 10.20 19.82 -7.35
CA LEU A 290 9.29 18.76 -6.90
C LEU A 290 7.84 19.27 -6.87
N ARG A 291 6.94 18.62 -7.60
CA ARG A 291 5.52 19.01 -7.71
C ARG A 291 4.58 17.80 -7.59
N ILE A 292 3.47 17.98 -6.90
CA ILE A 292 2.40 16.98 -6.85
C ILE A 292 1.85 16.80 -8.28
N ILE A 293 1.71 15.56 -8.76
CA ILE A 293 1.30 15.35 -10.15
C ILE A 293 -0.19 15.64 -10.37
N ASP A 294 -1.05 15.19 -9.47
CA ASP A 294 -2.52 15.36 -9.58
C ASP A 294 -3.17 15.36 -8.19
N LEU A 295 -3.50 16.54 -7.66
CA LEU A 295 -4.09 16.72 -6.34
C LEU A 295 -5.63 16.70 -6.43
N ARG A 296 -6.25 15.54 -6.15
CA ARG A 296 -7.71 15.34 -6.24
C ARG A 296 -8.40 15.32 -4.88
N LEU A 297 -8.73 16.50 -4.36
CA LEU A 297 -9.31 16.69 -3.04
C LEU A 297 -10.73 16.11 -2.91
N LYS A 298 -11.00 15.44 -1.78
CA LYS A 298 -12.26 14.76 -1.47
C LYS A 298 -12.94 15.40 -0.25
N ASP A 299 -14.25 15.67 -0.32
CA ASP A 299 -15.00 16.17 0.85
C ASP A 299 -14.81 15.24 2.06
N LYS A 300 -14.63 15.84 3.25
CA LYS A 300 -14.39 15.14 4.53
C LYS A 300 -13.03 14.45 4.72
N VAL A 301 -12.10 14.53 3.75
CA VAL A 301 -10.77 13.91 3.87
C VAL A 301 -9.70 14.99 4.07
N LYS A 302 -8.98 14.93 5.20
CA LYS A 302 -7.85 15.84 5.49
C LYS A 302 -6.78 15.74 4.41
N LEU A 303 -6.21 16.88 4.01
CA LEU A 303 -4.94 16.99 3.29
C LEU A 303 -3.84 17.28 4.31
N ASP A 304 -2.76 16.51 4.27
CA ASP A 304 -1.57 16.74 5.06
C ASP A 304 -0.35 16.74 4.12
N ILE A 305 0.18 17.92 3.78
CA ILE A 305 1.41 18.05 2.99
C ILE A 305 2.55 18.33 3.96
N THR A 306 3.42 17.35 4.12
CA THR A 306 4.47 17.34 5.14
C THR A 306 5.84 17.76 4.61
N ASP A 307 6.03 17.73 3.29
CA ASP A 307 7.31 18.02 2.64
C ASP A 307 7.39 19.49 2.17
N PRO A 308 8.27 20.32 2.75
CA PRO A 308 8.42 21.73 2.39
C PRO A 308 9.10 21.95 1.03
N GLU A 309 9.65 20.91 0.39
CA GLU A 309 10.25 21.01 -0.95
C GLU A 309 9.20 21.05 -2.08
N VAL A 310 7.91 20.82 -1.77
CA VAL A 310 6.83 20.84 -2.76
C VAL A 310 6.56 22.27 -3.24
N ALA A 311 6.92 22.55 -4.48
CA ALA A 311 6.69 23.84 -5.13
C ALA A 311 5.22 24.10 -5.51
N GLY A 312 4.39 23.07 -5.53
CA GLY A 312 2.96 23.14 -5.87
C GLY A 312 2.43 21.84 -6.47
N ALA A 313 1.30 21.92 -7.17
CA ALA A 313 0.76 20.81 -7.96
C ALA A 313 0.75 21.12 -9.47
N SER A 314 0.88 20.09 -10.30
CA SER A 314 0.76 20.20 -11.77
C SER A 314 -0.72 20.32 -12.17
N LYS A 315 -1.61 19.67 -11.41
CA LYS A 315 -3.07 19.75 -11.51
C LYS A 315 -3.64 19.68 -10.10
N ALA A 316 -4.68 20.46 -9.83
CA ALA A 316 -5.46 20.33 -8.61
C ALA A 316 -6.96 20.41 -8.93
N SER A 317 -7.75 19.65 -8.19
CA SER A 317 -9.21 19.69 -8.29
C SER A 317 -9.88 19.29 -6.99
N TYR A 318 -11.12 19.71 -6.84
CA TYR A 318 -12.04 19.30 -5.77
C TYR A 318 -13.35 18.84 -6.38
N LYS A 319 -13.95 17.80 -5.78
CA LYS A 319 -15.31 17.38 -6.14
C LYS A 319 -16.09 16.96 -4.91
N ARG A 320 -17.33 17.46 -4.80
CA ARG A 320 -18.25 17.19 -3.69
C ARG A 320 -19.66 16.94 -4.19
N GLN A 321 -20.32 15.94 -3.64
CA GLN A 321 -21.77 15.73 -3.83
C GLN A 321 -22.56 16.75 -2.99
N VAL A 322 -23.59 17.36 -3.56
CA VAL A 322 -24.41 18.40 -2.91
C VAL A 322 -25.91 18.11 -3.06
N THR A 323 -26.68 18.44 -2.03
CA THR A 323 -28.15 18.32 -1.98
C THR A 323 -28.85 19.68 -1.87
N SER A 324 -28.08 20.75 -2.01
CA SER A 324 -28.46 22.16 -1.84
C SER A 324 -27.97 22.90 -3.08
N ASP A 325 -28.60 24.02 -3.45
CA ASP A 325 -28.05 24.90 -4.48
C ASP A 325 -26.70 25.48 -4.07
N TRP A 326 -26.53 25.74 -2.78
CA TRP A 326 -25.37 26.41 -2.20
C TRP A 326 -24.45 25.47 -1.40
N GLY A 327 -23.18 25.83 -1.32
CA GLY A 327 -22.21 25.24 -0.40
C GLY A 327 -21.10 26.22 -0.02
N THR A 328 -20.29 25.85 0.96
CA THR A 328 -19.06 26.57 1.34
C THR A 328 -17.84 25.80 0.86
N ILE A 329 -16.80 26.48 0.39
CA ILE A 329 -15.47 25.88 0.19
C ILE A 329 -14.37 26.80 0.73
N CYS A 330 -13.26 26.19 1.12
CA CYS A 330 -11.97 26.84 1.25
C CYS A 330 -10.94 25.85 0.68
N LEU A 331 -10.31 26.19 -0.44
CA LEU A 331 -9.42 25.28 -1.16
C LEU A 331 -7.97 25.74 -1.01
N PRO A 332 -7.00 24.81 -0.87
CA PRO A 332 -5.60 25.14 -0.70
C PRO A 332 -4.93 25.63 -2.01
N PHE A 333 -5.70 25.81 -3.09
CA PHE A 333 -5.23 26.25 -4.40
C PHE A 333 -6.06 27.42 -4.95
N ALA A 334 -5.47 28.21 -5.84
CA ALA A 334 -6.13 29.33 -6.52
C ALA A 334 -7.11 28.85 -7.61
N ILE A 335 -8.14 29.65 -7.93
CA ILE A 335 -9.23 29.29 -8.84
C ILE A 335 -9.47 30.43 -9.83
N ASP A 336 -9.50 30.14 -11.13
CA ASP A 336 -9.93 31.09 -12.15
C ASP A 336 -11.44 30.92 -12.35
N VAL A 337 -12.21 31.97 -12.04
CA VAL A 337 -13.67 31.91 -12.09
C VAL A 337 -14.22 31.84 -13.52
N THR A 338 -13.36 32.04 -14.53
CA THR A 338 -13.69 31.97 -15.96
C THR A 338 -13.41 30.61 -16.58
N ASP A 339 -12.66 29.72 -15.92
CA ASP A 339 -12.40 28.36 -16.40
C ASP A 339 -13.71 27.56 -16.55
N GLU A 340 -13.94 27.05 -17.76
CA GLU A 340 -15.17 26.35 -18.14
C GLU A 340 -15.35 24.98 -17.45
N ALA A 341 -14.26 24.37 -16.96
CA ALA A 341 -14.31 23.11 -16.21
C ALA A 341 -14.88 23.28 -14.79
N ASN A 342 -14.92 24.51 -14.26
CA ASN A 342 -15.63 24.82 -13.02
C ASN A 342 -17.15 24.73 -13.23
N ASP A 343 -17.86 23.91 -12.45
CA ASP A 343 -19.29 23.65 -12.67
C ASP A 343 -20.24 24.53 -11.80
N CYS A 344 -19.67 25.49 -11.06
CA CYS A 344 -20.38 26.36 -10.12
C CYS A 344 -20.10 27.86 -10.35
N TYR A 345 -20.82 28.71 -9.62
CA TYR A 345 -20.58 30.14 -9.50
C TYR A 345 -19.90 30.44 -8.16
N PHE A 346 -18.89 31.30 -8.18
CA PHE A 346 -18.08 31.65 -7.03
C PHE A 346 -18.49 32.99 -6.41
N TYR A 347 -18.50 33.02 -5.09
CA TYR A 347 -18.79 34.18 -4.26
C TYR A 347 -17.68 34.23 -3.18
N PRO A 348 -16.49 34.75 -3.51
CA PRO A 348 -15.38 34.88 -2.57
C PRO A 348 -15.79 35.75 -1.39
N LEU A 349 -15.15 35.51 -0.24
CA LEU A 349 -15.49 36.15 1.01
C LEU A 349 -14.45 37.25 1.28
N ASP A 350 -14.87 38.50 1.07
CA ASP A 350 -14.03 39.71 1.14
C ASP A 350 -14.48 40.69 2.24
N LYS A 351 -15.80 40.87 2.43
CA LYS A 351 -16.38 41.61 3.56
C LYS A 351 -17.85 41.22 3.82
N ILE A 352 -18.27 41.21 5.09
CA ILE A 352 -19.66 41.03 5.49
C ILE A 352 -20.21 42.28 6.21
N GLU A 353 -21.50 42.57 5.99
CA GLU A 353 -22.24 43.68 6.61
C GLU A 353 -23.40 43.13 7.46
N LEU A 354 -23.04 42.36 8.49
CA LEU A 354 -23.99 41.67 9.38
C LEU A 354 -24.82 42.64 10.26
N ASP A 355 -24.35 43.89 10.41
CA ASP A 355 -25.04 45.02 11.07
C ASP A 355 -26.46 45.29 10.51
N LYS A 356 -26.72 44.87 9.26
CA LYS A 356 -28.02 45.01 8.57
C LYS A 356 -28.86 43.73 8.57
N GLY A 357 -28.43 42.69 9.31
CA GLY A 357 -29.10 41.38 9.36
C GLY A 357 -29.07 40.62 8.03
N ARG A 358 -28.05 40.87 7.19
CA ARG A 358 -27.90 40.30 5.84
C ARG A 358 -26.42 40.02 5.57
N ILE A 359 -26.14 39.03 4.72
CA ILE A 359 -24.78 38.73 4.27
C ILE A 359 -24.72 39.02 2.76
N PRO A 360 -24.18 40.17 2.34
CA PRO A 360 -24.05 40.51 0.92
C PRO A 360 -22.97 39.63 0.28
N VAL A 361 -23.35 38.80 -0.69
CA VAL A 361 -22.40 37.92 -1.41
C VAL A 361 -22.30 38.36 -2.86
N LYS A 362 -21.13 38.83 -3.28
CA LYS A 362 -20.90 39.29 -4.65
C LYS A 362 -20.42 38.11 -5.52
N LYS A 363 -21.16 37.82 -6.60
CA LYS A 363 -20.70 36.86 -7.61
C LYS A 363 -19.46 37.41 -8.29
N MET A 364 -18.38 36.63 -8.33
CA MET A 364 -17.21 36.93 -9.15
C MET A 364 -17.41 36.31 -10.54
N THR A 365 -17.10 37.07 -11.60
CA THR A 365 -17.31 36.68 -13.00
C THR A 365 -16.05 36.75 -13.86
N THR A 366 -14.96 37.29 -13.33
CA THR A 366 -13.66 37.47 -14.00
C THR A 366 -12.54 37.44 -12.97
N GLY A 367 -11.38 36.89 -13.33
CA GLY A 367 -10.16 36.91 -12.52
C GLY A 367 -9.98 35.71 -11.60
N VAL A 368 -8.90 35.74 -10.80
CA VAL A 368 -8.48 34.63 -9.96
C VAL A 368 -8.84 34.87 -8.49
N ILE A 369 -9.44 33.88 -7.85
CA ILE A 369 -9.56 33.80 -6.38
C ILE A 369 -8.29 33.14 -5.85
N ALA A 370 -7.60 33.80 -4.93
CA ALA A 370 -6.35 33.29 -4.37
C ALA A 370 -6.56 32.02 -3.53
N ALA A 371 -5.49 31.22 -3.42
CA ALA A 371 -5.47 30.01 -2.59
C ALA A 371 -5.78 30.34 -1.12
N GLY A 372 -6.52 29.46 -0.45
CA GLY A 372 -6.92 29.61 0.95
C GLY A 372 -8.00 30.66 1.23
N VAL A 373 -8.49 31.38 0.22
CA VAL A 373 -9.64 32.29 0.37
C VAL A 373 -10.91 31.47 0.62
N PRO A 374 -11.65 31.71 1.71
CA PRO A 374 -12.99 31.14 1.90
C PRO A 374 -13.95 31.65 0.82
N MET A 375 -14.85 30.80 0.31
CA MET A 375 -15.92 31.24 -0.60
C MET A 375 -17.23 30.46 -0.43
N PHE A 376 -18.35 31.12 -0.75
CA PHE A 376 -19.58 30.39 -1.08
C PHE A 376 -19.54 29.99 -2.55
N VAL A 377 -20.14 28.85 -2.85
CA VAL A 377 -20.37 28.36 -4.21
C VAL A 377 -21.83 28.04 -4.42
N LYS A 378 -22.33 28.32 -5.63
CA LYS A 378 -23.68 27.93 -6.06
C LYS A 378 -23.61 27.11 -7.34
N ARG A 379 -24.31 25.98 -7.42
CA ARG A 379 -24.39 25.20 -8.68
C ARG A 379 -25.01 26.02 -9.82
N LYS A 380 -24.55 25.77 -11.06
CA LYS A 380 -25.03 26.45 -12.28
C LYS A 380 -26.45 26.00 -12.69
N SER A 381 -26.84 24.75 -12.38
CA SER A 381 -28.14 24.15 -12.66
C SER A 381 -28.67 23.34 -11.48
N HIS A 382 -30.00 23.34 -11.28
CA HIS A 382 -30.66 22.54 -10.24
C HIS A 382 -30.59 21.01 -10.48
N GLU A 383 -30.21 20.58 -11.68
CA GLU A 383 -30.00 19.16 -12.03
C GLU A 383 -28.63 18.64 -11.56
N GLN A 384 -27.67 19.52 -11.28
CA GLN A 384 -26.35 19.11 -10.80
C GLN A 384 -26.41 18.52 -9.39
N THR A 385 -25.91 17.29 -9.25
CA THR A 385 -25.76 16.59 -7.97
C THR A 385 -24.39 16.79 -7.31
N SER A 386 -23.44 17.43 -8.00
CA SER A 386 -22.11 17.75 -7.48
C SER A 386 -21.70 19.19 -7.75
N ILE A 387 -20.70 19.64 -7.01
CA ILE A 387 -19.84 20.77 -7.35
C ILE A 387 -18.44 20.23 -7.67
N HIS A 388 -17.88 20.69 -8.78
CA HIS A 388 -16.52 20.45 -9.24
C HIS A 388 -15.80 21.78 -9.42
N VAL A 389 -14.59 21.85 -8.88
CA VAL A 389 -13.70 23.00 -8.97
C VAL A 389 -12.32 22.54 -9.41
N VAL A 390 -11.71 23.24 -10.34
CA VAL A 390 -10.33 23.04 -10.78
C VAL A 390 -9.44 24.19 -10.29
N GLY A 391 -8.17 23.90 -10.03
CA GLY A 391 -7.18 24.92 -9.69
C GLY A 391 -6.61 25.60 -10.93
N THR A 392 -6.34 26.90 -10.84
CA THR A 392 -5.69 27.66 -11.93
C THR A 392 -4.28 27.16 -12.19
N CYS A 393 -3.95 26.92 -13.44
CA CYS A 393 -2.57 26.96 -13.94
C CYS A 393 -2.54 27.83 -15.20
N GLY A 394 -1.61 28.77 -15.28
CA GLY A 394 -1.17 29.31 -16.56
C GLY A 394 -0.43 28.24 -17.37
N ASP A 395 -0.26 28.46 -18.68
CA ASP A 395 0.53 27.55 -19.52
C ASP A 395 1.96 27.43 -18.99
N ASN A 396 2.29 26.25 -18.44
CA ASN A 396 3.56 25.91 -17.76
C ASN A 396 3.75 26.50 -16.33
N GLU A 397 2.70 27.03 -15.70
CA GLU A 397 2.76 27.45 -14.28
C GLU A 397 2.25 26.35 -13.33
N LEU A 398 2.77 26.33 -12.09
CA LEU A 398 2.31 25.42 -11.05
C LEU A 398 1.04 25.95 -10.37
N VAL A 399 0.16 25.05 -9.99
CA VAL A 399 -0.90 25.35 -9.02
C VAL A 399 -0.23 25.55 -7.65
N GLY A 400 -0.06 26.81 -7.26
CA GLY A 400 0.46 27.18 -5.94
C GLY A 400 -0.45 26.68 -4.82
N LEU A 401 0.15 26.17 -3.74
CA LEU A 401 -0.55 25.61 -2.60
C LEU A 401 -0.30 26.42 -1.33
N VAL A 402 -1.30 26.54 -0.46
CA VAL A 402 -1.17 27.12 0.89
C VAL A 402 -1.52 26.10 1.97
N SER A 403 -0.78 26.15 3.08
CA SER A 403 -0.96 25.25 4.24
C SER A 403 -2.07 25.71 5.19
N GLU A 404 -2.42 26.99 5.20
CA GLU A 404 -3.45 27.56 6.07
C GLU A 404 -4.46 28.43 5.30
N PRO A 405 -5.75 28.45 5.70
CA PRO A 405 -6.75 29.39 5.20
C PRO A 405 -6.41 30.85 5.50
N VAL A 406 -6.81 31.76 4.59
CA VAL A 406 -6.68 33.20 4.79
C VAL A 406 -7.91 33.71 5.54
N ASN A 407 -7.72 34.25 6.75
CA ASN A 407 -8.79 34.89 7.51
C ASN A 407 -9.16 36.25 6.88
N VAL A 408 -10.46 36.53 6.81
CA VAL A 408 -10.99 37.85 6.41
C VAL A 408 -11.05 38.76 7.64
N THR A 409 -10.52 39.98 7.54
CA THR A 409 -10.36 40.94 8.66
C THR A 409 -11.55 41.88 8.87
N ASP A 410 -11.72 42.30 10.12
CA ASP A 410 -12.67 43.29 10.68
C ASP A 410 -14.17 42.97 10.60
N GLY A 411 -14.74 42.58 11.75
CA GLY A 411 -16.18 42.46 11.97
C GLY A 411 -16.79 41.20 11.38
N ASP A 412 -17.03 40.20 12.24
CA ASP A 412 -17.61 38.89 11.90
C ASP A 412 -16.80 38.09 10.86
N ARG A 413 -15.93 37.21 11.36
CA ARG A 413 -14.84 36.61 10.59
C ARG A 413 -15.27 35.42 9.77
N LEU A 414 -14.84 35.39 8.51
CA LEU A 414 -15.03 34.25 7.62
C LEU A 414 -13.83 33.31 7.73
N VAL A 415 -14.08 32.06 8.11
CA VAL A 415 -13.07 31.07 8.46
C VAL A 415 -13.20 29.84 7.55
N GLY A 416 -12.12 29.48 6.88
CA GLY A 416 -11.98 28.23 6.17
C GLY A 416 -11.32 27.14 7.02
N THR A 417 -11.43 25.88 6.60
CA THR A 417 -10.63 24.78 7.16
C THR A 417 -10.17 23.82 6.07
N PHE A 418 -8.91 23.37 6.13
CA PHE A 418 -8.43 22.23 5.33
C PHE A 418 -8.62 20.89 6.09
N ASP A 419 -8.76 20.98 7.42
CA ASP A 419 -9.05 19.86 8.31
C ASP A 419 -10.53 19.76 8.67
N ALA A 420 -10.94 18.57 9.14
CA ALA A 420 -12.25 18.37 9.75
C ALA A 420 -12.21 18.70 11.25
N VAL A 421 -12.96 19.72 11.68
CA VAL A 421 -12.95 20.22 13.07
C VAL A 421 -14.37 20.42 13.60
N THR A 422 -14.53 20.49 14.92
CA THR A 422 -15.79 20.92 15.54
C THR A 422 -15.93 22.43 15.40
N ALA A 423 -17.07 22.89 14.86
CA ALA A 423 -17.41 24.29 14.79
C ALA A 423 -17.65 24.87 16.20
N PRO A 424 -17.17 26.09 16.50
CA PRO A 424 -17.62 26.88 17.64
C PRO A 424 -19.16 27.04 17.64
N SER A 425 -19.78 27.22 18.81
CA SER A 425 -21.26 27.28 18.94
C SER A 425 -21.90 28.49 18.29
N ASP A 426 -21.14 29.57 18.16
CA ASP A 426 -21.42 30.85 17.47
C ASP A 426 -21.11 30.80 15.97
N ALA A 427 -20.58 29.68 15.46
CA ALA A 427 -20.32 29.55 14.03
C ALA A 427 -21.60 29.43 13.20
N TYR A 428 -21.70 30.21 12.11
CA TYR A 428 -22.74 30.08 11.09
C TYR A 428 -22.25 29.36 9.84
N PHE A 429 -23.06 28.45 9.30
CA PHE A 429 -22.78 27.72 8.06
C PHE A 429 -23.98 27.72 7.11
N ILE A 430 -23.74 27.52 5.81
CA ILE A 430 -24.83 27.30 4.85
C ILE A 430 -25.23 25.82 4.86
N ALA A 431 -26.52 25.56 5.09
CA ALA A 431 -27.13 24.25 4.87
C ALA A 431 -28.59 24.38 4.43
N LYS A 432 -28.98 23.64 3.37
CA LYS A 432 -30.31 23.71 2.76
C LYS A 432 -30.70 25.16 2.41
N ASP A 433 -29.78 25.81 1.69
CA ASP A 433 -29.89 27.14 1.11
C ASP A 433 -30.20 28.28 2.10
N ARG A 434 -29.79 28.10 3.36
CA ARG A 434 -29.94 29.10 4.42
C ARG A 434 -28.74 29.05 5.38
N PHE A 435 -28.45 30.18 6.01
CA PHE A 435 -27.55 30.24 7.16
C PHE A 435 -28.18 29.54 8.38
N ARG A 436 -27.33 28.92 9.19
CA ARG A 436 -27.65 28.15 10.40
C ARG A 436 -26.60 28.40 11.46
N LEU A 437 -27.02 28.61 12.70
CA LEU A 437 -26.11 28.70 13.83
C LEU A 437 -25.72 27.30 14.29
N ALA A 438 -24.47 27.07 14.68
CA ALA A 438 -24.01 25.78 15.14
C ALA A 438 -24.74 25.32 16.42
N SER A 439 -25.05 26.25 17.33
CA SER A 439 -25.83 25.97 18.55
C SER A 439 -27.26 25.49 18.28
N ASP A 440 -27.87 25.79 17.12
CA ASP A 440 -29.18 25.24 16.72
C ASP A 440 -29.16 23.70 16.63
N TYR A 441 -27.97 23.11 16.56
CA TYR A 441 -27.72 21.67 16.40
C TYR A 441 -26.98 21.05 17.59
N THR A 442 -26.58 21.82 18.62
CA THR A 442 -25.98 21.25 19.83
C THR A 442 -27.04 20.65 20.74
N GLY A 443 -26.88 19.38 21.16
CA GLY A 443 -27.72 18.76 22.20
C GLY A 443 -29.03 18.12 21.74
N LYS A 444 -29.20 17.82 20.45
CA LYS A 444 -30.26 16.93 19.95
C LYS A 444 -29.68 15.52 19.78
N ASP A 445 -30.47 14.48 20.03
CA ASP A 445 -30.00 13.09 20.23
C ASP A 445 -29.21 12.46 19.05
N ASN A 446 -29.24 13.08 17.86
CA ASN A 446 -28.51 12.64 16.67
C ASN A 446 -27.45 13.66 16.17
N THR A 447 -27.13 14.71 16.92
CA THR A 447 -26.20 15.77 16.50
C THR A 447 -25.16 16.12 17.57
N ILE A 448 -24.18 15.23 17.74
CA ILE A 448 -22.97 15.47 18.56
C ILE A 448 -22.05 16.47 17.83
N GLY A 449 -22.30 17.76 18.06
CA GLY A 449 -21.52 18.89 17.54
C GLY A 449 -21.66 19.11 16.03
N VAL A 450 -21.65 20.37 15.60
CA VAL A 450 -21.55 20.67 14.16
C VAL A 450 -20.08 20.50 13.77
N LYS A 451 -19.77 19.50 12.94
CA LYS A 451 -18.42 19.38 12.36
C LYS A 451 -18.34 20.13 11.03
N VAL A 452 -17.36 21.02 10.92
CA VAL A 452 -16.87 21.54 9.64
C VAL A 452 -16.00 20.44 9.05
N TYR A 453 -16.29 20.03 7.82
CA TYR A 453 -15.49 19.03 7.11
C TYR A 453 -14.33 19.71 6.38
N GLY A 454 -13.26 18.97 6.09
CA GLY A 454 -12.15 19.45 5.29
C GLY A 454 -12.62 20.13 3.99
N TYR A 455 -11.97 21.25 3.68
CA TYR A 455 -12.27 22.19 2.58
C TYR A 455 -13.60 22.93 2.68
N ARG A 456 -14.16 23.12 3.87
CA ARG A 456 -15.38 23.93 4.07
C ARG A 456 -15.06 25.22 4.81
N ALA A 457 -15.97 26.19 4.64
CA ALA A 457 -15.91 27.47 5.33
C ALA A 457 -17.18 27.70 6.18
N TYR A 458 -17.05 28.59 7.16
CA TYR A 458 -18.09 29.06 8.07
C TYR A 458 -17.82 30.53 8.44
N ILE A 459 -18.80 31.17 9.09
CA ILE A 459 -18.70 32.52 9.67
C ILE A 459 -18.59 32.36 11.19
N LEU A 460 -17.76 33.16 11.85
CA LEU A 460 -17.86 33.45 13.28
C LEU A 460 -18.47 34.84 13.45
N THR A 461 -19.39 35.00 14.39
CA THR A 461 -19.74 36.34 14.88
C THR A 461 -18.69 36.81 15.87
N ASP A 462 -18.23 38.06 15.76
CA ASP A 462 -17.51 38.69 16.87
C ASP A 462 -18.51 38.91 18.04
N GLN A 463 -18.04 38.81 19.30
CA GLN A 463 -18.87 39.01 20.50
C GLN A 463 -18.99 40.47 20.92
#